data_AF-A0A9C9GP52-F1
#
_entry.id   AF-A0A9C9GP52-F1
#
_cell.length_a   1.000
_cell.length_b   1.000
_cell.length_c   1.000
_cell.angle_alpha   90.00
_cell.angle_beta   90.00
_cell.angle_gamma   90.00
#
_symmetry.space_group_name_H-M   'P 1'
#
loop_
_entity.id
_entity.type
_entity.pdbx_description
1 polymer ?
#
loop_
_entity_poly.entity_id
_entity_poly.type
_entity_poly.pdbx_seq_one_letter_code
_entity_poly.pdbx_strand_id
1 'polypeptide(L)'
;MNAGNRRNQPTLRQRFLAAVRSGELGRQEAHGVELTITEFKAFFPEVNRNYLGSFLSGAALEKGRTQMTHTQYVIRLRKGVYRVHPDVFEMQVVGDARNPNNLRQ
;
A
#
# COMPACT_ATOMS: atom_id res chain seq x y z
N MET A 1 27.85 5.42 -24.12
CA MET A 1 27.22 4.62 -23.05
C MET A 1 26.55 5.58 -22.07
N ASN A 2 25.22 5.59 -21.94
CA ASN A 2 24.53 6.46 -20.98
C ASN A 2 23.52 5.64 -20.17
N ALA A 3 23.94 5.21 -18.98
CA ALA A 3 23.10 4.58 -17.98
C ALA A 3 22.30 5.67 -17.22
N GLY A 4 21.44 6.39 -17.95
CA GLY A 4 20.56 7.40 -17.40
C GLY A 4 19.34 6.76 -16.72
N ASN A 5 19.35 6.74 -15.39
CA ASN A 5 18.17 6.83 -14.53
C ASN A 5 16.98 5.85 -14.78
N ARG A 6 17.18 4.53 -14.57
CA ARG A 6 16.05 3.59 -14.33
C ARG A 6 15.47 3.66 -12.90
N ARG A 7 15.78 4.71 -12.11
CA ARG A 7 15.31 4.87 -10.72
C ARG A 7 14.03 5.69 -10.58
N ASN A 8 13.41 6.14 -11.68
CA ASN A 8 12.34 7.14 -11.63
C ASN A 8 10.92 6.60 -11.83
N GLN A 9 10.73 5.29 -12.02
CA GLN A 9 9.37 4.73 -12.09
C GLN A 9 8.96 4.15 -10.73
N PRO A 10 7.83 4.60 -10.15
CA PRO A 10 7.35 4.03 -8.90
C PRO A 10 7.01 2.55 -9.10
N THR A 11 7.51 1.73 -8.17
CA THR A 11 7.21 0.29 -8.15
C THR A 11 5.71 0.03 -8.02
N LEU A 12 5.24 -1.16 -8.38
CA LEU A 12 3.83 -1.55 -8.18
C LEU A 12 3.38 -1.35 -6.73
N ARG A 13 4.24 -1.64 -5.75
CA ARG A 13 3.98 -1.35 -4.33
C ARG A 13 3.73 0.13 -4.09
N GLN A 14 4.62 1.00 -4.55
CA GLN A 14 4.47 2.45 -4.36
C GLN A 14 3.18 2.96 -5.01
N ARG A 15 2.89 2.51 -6.24
CA ARG A 15 1.65 2.87 -6.94
C ARG A 15 0.41 2.36 -6.21
N PHE A 16 0.43 1.13 -5.71
CA PHE A 16 -0.65 0.54 -4.92
C PHE A 16 -0.90 1.33 -3.63
N LEU A 17 0.15 1.59 -2.84
CA LEU A 17 0.02 2.32 -1.57
C LEU A 17 -0.45 3.76 -1.80
N ALA A 18 0.04 4.41 -2.86
CA ALA A 18 -0.43 5.75 -3.24
C ALA A 18 -1.93 5.74 -3.57
N ALA A 19 -2.38 4.82 -4.43
CA ALA A 19 -3.79 4.71 -4.83
C ALA A 19 -4.73 4.38 -3.65
N VAL A 20 -4.28 3.54 -2.72
CA VAL A 20 -5.03 3.24 -1.49
C VAL A 20 -5.13 4.46 -0.58
N ARG A 21 -4.04 5.20 -0.42
CA ARG A 21 -4.00 6.41 0.44
C ARG A 21 -4.78 7.57 -0.15
N SER A 22 -4.79 7.72 -1.47
CA SER A 22 -5.59 8.73 -2.18
C SER A 22 -7.07 8.38 -2.23
N GLY A 23 -7.45 7.14 -1.89
CA GLY A 23 -8.84 6.66 -2.00
C GLY A 23 -9.25 6.30 -3.43
N GLU A 24 -8.30 6.25 -4.38
CA GLU A 24 -8.55 5.83 -5.76
C GLU A 24 -8.71 4.31 -5.90
N LEU A 25 -8.15 3.54 -4.96
CA LEU A 25 -8.20 2.09 -4.96
C LEU A 25 -8.68 1.53 -3.61
N GLY A 26 -9.74 0.74 -3.68
CA GLY A 26 -10.38 0.11 -2.53
C GLY A 26 -11.49 0.96 -1.93
N ARG A 27 -12.29 0.34 -1.08
CA ARG A 27 -13.40 0.93 -0.38
C ARG A 27 -13.02 1.20 1.08
N GLN A 28 -13.30 2.41 1.54
CA GLN A 28 -13.10 2.76 2.93
C GLN A 28 -14.23 2.17 3.77
N GLU A 29 -13.88 1.25 4.67
CA GLU A 29 -14.79 0.56 5.57
C GLU A 29 -14.47 0.95 7.03
N ALA A 30 -15.36 0.61 7.97
CA ALA A 30 -15.21 0.95 9.39
C ALA A 30 -13.90 0.45 10.04
N HIS A 31 -13.26 -0.55 9.44
CA HIS A 31 -12.04 -1.18 9.96
C HIS A 31 -10.81 -0.99 9.06
N GLY A 32 -10.86 -0.06 8.09
CA GLY A 32 -9.77 0.24 7.16
C GLY A 32 -10.19 0.16 5.69
N VAL A 33 -9.22 0.19 4.77
CA VAL A 33 -9.51 0.09 3.34
C VAL A 33 -9.56 -1.37 2.90
N GLU A 34 -10.66 -1.78 2.29
CA GLU A 34 -10.85 -3.11 1.71
C GLU A 34 -10.80 -3.05 0.18
N LEU A 35 -10.20 -4.04 -0.46
CA LEU A 35 -10.19 -4.14 -1.91
C LEU A 35 -10.29 -5.59 -2.37
N THR A 36 -10.86 -5.78 -3.55
CA THR A 36 -10.89 -7.07 -4.22
C THR A 36 -9.73 -7.21 -5.19
N ILE A 37 -9.34 -8.47 -5.45
CA ILE A 37 -8.38 -8.80 -6.50
C ILE A 37 -8.88 -8.34 -7.88
N THR A 38 -10.19 -8.28 -8.08
CA THR A 38 -10.80 -7.82 -9.33
C THR A 38 -10.61 -6.32 -9.50
N GLU A 39 -10.88 -5.52 -8.46
CA GLU A 39 -10.62 -4.07 -8.47
C GLU A 39 -9.13 -3.78 -8.67
N PHE A 40 -8.25 -4.50 -7.97
CA PHE A 40 -6.81 -4.33 -8.14
C PHE A 40 -6.34 -4.63 -9.57
N LYS A 41 -6.88 -5.68 -10.20
CA LYS A 41 -6.59 -6.02 -11.60
C LYS A 41 -7.16 -5.01 -12.59
N ALA A 42 -8.31 -4.41 -12.28
CA ALA A 42 -8.92 -3.38 -13.11
C ALA A 42 -8.14 -2.06 -13.02
N PHE A 43 -7.56 -1.76 -11.85
CA PHE A 43 -6.79 -0.54 -11.60
C PHE A 43 -5.40 -0.56 -12.24
N PHE A 44 -4.77 -1.74 -12.34
CA PHE A 44 -3.45 -1.91 -12.98
C PHE A 44 -3.55 -2.76 -14.25
N PRO A 45 -4.30 -2.32 -15.29
CA PRO A 45 -4.52 -3.13 -16.48
C PRO A 45 -3.23 -3.35 -17.28
N GLU A 46 -2.24 -2.47 -17.14
CA GLU A 46 -0.93 -2.62 -17.79
C GLU A 46 -0.05 -3.72 -17.18
N VAL A 47 -0.39 -4.24 -16.00
CA VAL A 47 0.38 -5.26 -15.30
C VAL A 47 -0.20 -6.64 -15.55
N ASN A 48 0.67 -7.63 -15.68
CA ASN A 48 0.25 -9.02 -15.87
C ASN A 48 -0.70 -9.48 -14.74
N ARG A 49 -1.89 -9.97 -15.11
CA ARG A 49 -2.95 -10.38 -14.17
C ARG A 49 -2.52 -11.51 -13.22
N ASN A 50 -1.64 -12.42 -13.65
CA ASN A 50 -1.12 -13.48 -12.79
C ASN A 50 -0.16 -12.89 -11.76
N TYR A 51 0.71 -11.97 -12.19
CA TYR A 51 1.60 -11.24 -11.28
C TYR A 51 0.82 -10.42 -10.25
N LEU A 52 -0.25 -9.72 -10.63
CA LEU A 52 -1.11 -8.99 -9.69
C LEU A 52 -1.76 -9.90 -8.64
N GLY A 53 -2.16 -11.12 -9.02
CA GLY A 53 -2.69 -12.09 -8.08
C GLY A 53 -1.63 -12.58 -7.09
N SER A 54 -0.42 -12.89 -7.59
CA SER A 54 0.72 -13.27 -6.75
C SER A 54 1.18 -12.12 -5.85
N PHE A 55 1.11 -10.88 -6.33
CA PHE A 55 1.47 -9.69 -5.57
C PHE A 55 0.60 -9.53 -4.32
N LEU A 56 -0.73 -9.56 -4.44
CA LEU A 56 -1.62 -9.46 -3.27
C LEU A 56 -1.48 -10.66 -2.33
N SER A 57 -1.25 -11.85 -2.89
CA SER A 57 -1.05 -13.05 -2.08
C SER A 57 0.25 -12.97 -1.27
N GLY A 58 1.32 -12.46 -1.87
CA GLY A 58 2.61 -12.23 -1.19
C GLY A 58 2.61 -11.01 -0.27
N ALA A 59 1.74 -10.03 -0.54
CA ALA A 59 1.54 -8.87 0.33
C ALA A 59 0.70 -9.19 1.57
N ALA A 60 0.08 -10.36 1.62
CA ALA A 60 -0.73 -10.78 2.75
C ALA A 60 0.15 -11.12 3.96
N LEU A 61 -0.27 -10.63 5.12
CA LEU A 61 0.26 -11.04 6.41
C LEU A 61 0.02 -12.54 6.60
N GLU A 62 1.07 -13.22 7.04
CA GLU A 62 0.99 -14.62 7.45
C GLU A 62 0.12 -14.77 8.70
N LYS A 63 -0.56 -15.92 8.81
CA LYS A 63 -1.40 -16.23 9.97
C LYS A 63 -0.55 -16.16 11.25
N GLY A 64 -0.98 -15.34 12.21
CA GLY A 64 -0.28 -15.14 13.48
C GLY A 64 0.67 -13.93 13.50
N ARG A 65 0.91 -13.28 12.35
CA ARG A 65 1.68 -12.03 12.30
C ARG A 65 0.76 -10.83 12.40
N THR A 66 0.95 -10.02 13.43
CA THR A 66 0.18 -8.79 13.66
C THR A 66 0.88 -7.53 13.15
N GLN A 67 2.19 -7.60 12.91
CA GLN A 67 2.99 -6.43 12.51
C GLN A 67 3.20 -6.39 10.99
N MET A 68 3.02 -5.21 10.40
CA MET A 68 3.34 -4.92 9.01
C MET A 68 4.84 -5.06 8.73
N THR A 69 5.20 -5.56 7.55
CA THR A 69 6.56 -5.48 7.02
C THR A 69 6.60 -4.74 5.69
N HIS A 70 7.80 -4.50 5.16
CA HIS A 70 7.94 -3.89 3.84
C HIS A 70 7.19 -4.67 2.74
N THR A 71 7.17 -6.01 2.84
CA THR A 71 6.54 -6.87 1.85
C THR A 71 5.13 -7.30 2.24
N GLN A 72 4.77 -7.32 3.52
CA GLN A 72 3.45 -7.78 4.00
C GLN A 72 2.69 -6.66 4.70
N TYR A 73 1.62 -6.19 4.07
CA TYR A 73 0.86 -5.01 4.50
C TYR A 73 -0.64 -5.09 4.17
N VAL A 74 -1.12 -6.26 3.74
CA VAL A 74 -2.55 -6.53 3.62
C VAL A 74 -2.94 -7.75 4.45
N ILE A 75 -4.20 -7.83 4.83
CA ILE A 75 -4.79 -8.96 5.55
C ILE A 75 -5.78 -9.60 4.60
N ARG A 76 -5.61 -10.90 4.32
CA ARG A 76 -6.56 -11.64 3.49
C ARG A 76 -7.79 -12.00 4.32
N LEU A 77 -8.93 -11.38 4.02
CA LEU A 77 -10.19 -11.64 4.72
C LEU A 77 -10.87 -12.91 4.18
N ARG A 78 -10.95 -13.04 2.86
CA ARG A 78 -11.53 -14.19 2.16
C ARG A 78 -10.90 -14.34 0.76
N LYS A 79 -11.34 -15.33 -0.02
CA LYS A 79 -10.81 -15.54 -1.38
C LYS A 79 -11.04 -14.28 -2.23
N GLY A 80 -9.94 -13.65 -2.65
CA GLY A 80 -9.97 -12.49 -3.52
C GLY A 80 -10.34 -11.16 -2.83
N VAL A 81 -10.40 -11.11 -1.49
CA VAL A 81 -10.70 -9.89 -0.73
C VAL A 81 -9.63 -9.65 0.32
N TYR A 82 -9.07 -8.45 0.32
CA TYR A 82 -7.96 -8.05 1.15
C TYR A 82 -8.29 -6.73 1.85
N ARG A 83 -7.79 -6.57 3.07
CA ARG A 83 -7.85 -5.33 3.83
C ARG A 83 -6.44 -4.77 4.00
N VAL A 84 -6.25 -3.48 3.81
CA VAL A 84 -4.96 -2.82 4.00
C VAL A 84 -4.70 -2.62 5.48
N HIS A 85 -3.47 -2.90 5.93
CA HIS A 85 -3.07 -2.71 7.32
C HIS A 85 -3.12 -1.22 7.72
N PRO A 86 -3.61 -0.86 8.93
CA PRO A 86 -3.70 0.54 9.37
C PRO A 86 -2.36 1.30 9.34
N ASP A 87 -1.25 0.63 9.67
CA ASP A 87 0.11 1.23 9.58
C ASP A 87 0.45 1.85 8.22
N VAL A 88 -0.21 1.39 7.14
CA VAL A 88 -0.02 1.98 5.81
C VAL A 88 -0.40 3.46 5.81
N PHE A 89 -1.36 3.87 6.63
CA PHE A 89 -1.84 5.26 6.73
C PHE A 89 -1.07 6.06 7.80
N GLU A 90 -0.57 5.40 8.84
CA GLU A 90 0.15 6.06 9.94
C GLU A 90 1.55 6.56 9.54
N MET A 91 2.15 5.95 8.50
CA MET A 91 3.50 6.32 8.05
C MET A 91 3.62 7.73 7.44
N GLN A 92 2.54 8.52 7.35
CA GLN A 92 2.57 9.91 6.88
C GLN A 92 2.53 10.97 7.99
N VAL A 93 2.40 10.60 9.27
CA VAL A 93 2.23 11.58 10.37
C VAL A 93 3.56 11.97 11.05
N VAL A 94 4.71 11.65 10.46
CA VAL A 94 6.02 12.11 10.95
C VAL A 94 6.67 12.98 9.88
N GLY A 95 6.15 14.20 9.76
CA GLY A 95 6.64 15.16 8.77
C GLY A 95 6.51 16.65 9.13
N ASP A 96 5.75 17.04 10.17
CA ASP A 96 5.57 18.47 10.46
C ASP A 96 5.50 18.86 11.95
N ALA A 97 5.74 17.93 12.90
CA ALA A 97 5.69 18.25 14.34
C ALA A 97 7.06 18.57 14.97
N ARG A 98 8.05 19.00 14.17
CA ARG A 98 9.37 19.42 14.67
C ARG A 98 9.74 20.83 14.18
N ASN A 99 9.00 21.83 14.65
CA ASN A 99 9.59 23.13 14.91
C ASN A 99 9.43 23.51 16.39
N PRO A 100 10.35 23.09 17.27
CA PRO A 100 10.37 23.56 18.66
C PRO A 100 10.87 25.00 18.81
N ASN A 101 11.11 25.75 17.72
CA ASN A 101 11.79 27.05 17.80
C ASN A 101 10.87 28.28 17.86
N ASN A 102 9.57 28.11 18.16
CA ASN A 102 8.62 29.24 18.26
C ASN A 102 8.19 29.59 19.70
N LEU A 103 8.92 29.12 20.72
CA LEU A 103 8.62 29.55 22.09
C LEU A 103 9.87 29.65 22.97
N ARG A 104 10.75 30.60 22.67
CA ARG A 104 11.58 31.26 23.68
C ARG A 104 11.83 32.72 23.30
N GLN A 105 11.14 33.58 24.06
CA GLN A 105 11.51 34.94 24.51
C GLN A 105 11.73 35.99 23.43
#